data_AF-A0A430AXA0-F1
#
_entry.id   AF-A0A430AXA0-F1
#
_cell.length_a   1.000
_cell.length_b   1.000
_cell.length_c   1.000
_cell.angle_alpha   90.00
_cell.angle_beta   90.00
_cell.angle_gamma   90.00
#
_symmetry.space_group_name_H-M   'P 1'
#
loop_
_entity.id
_entity.type
_entity.pdbx_description
1 polymer ?
#
loop_
_entity_poly.entity_id
_entity_poly.type
_entity_poly.pdbx_seq_one_letter_code
_entity_poly.pdbx_strand_id
1 'polypeptide(L)'
;MKDKNKKTRKSIVVGASIFLVLLISFSVFLLMKNSTKSGNNLSSKDLLDKRFEMAFDPTADLSYAYITFSEENNSVDVIKRYKDLVTSEAEKIEKSKDERKEKGKVDTMETYNNLNIKISGDQYVISADGFSETFTRVDEKRIKDTNDVEYIMRNP
;
A
#
# COMPACT_ATOMS: atom_id res chain seq x y z
N MET A 1 -64.71 4.89 -26.16
CA MET A 1 -64.10 4.10 -25.07
C MET A 1 -62.83 3.31 -25.47
N LYS A 2 -62.57 3.06 -26.77
CA LYS A 2 -61.40 2.27 -27.23
C LYS A 2 -60.03 2.98 -27.15
N ASP A 3 -59.96 4.31 -27.24
CA ASP A 3 -58.68 5.03 -27.29
C ASP A 3 -57.98 5.23 -25.94
N LYS A 4 -58.73 5.33 -24.82
CA LYS A 4 -58.14 5.46 -23.48
C LYS A 4 -57.26 4.25 -23.13
N ASN A 5 -57.72 3.04 -23.46
CA ASN A 5 -57.01 1.79 -23.19
C ASN A 5 -55.74 1.61 -24.04
N LYS A 6 -55.68 2.24 -25.23
CA LYS A 6 -54.50 2.18 -26.10
C LYS A 6 -53.41 3.16 -25.63
N LYS A 7 -53.79 4.32 -25.10
CA LYS A 7 -52.87 5.29 -24.48
C LYS A 7 -52.26 4.77 -23.17
N THR A 8 -53.06 4.16 -22.29
CA THR A 8 -52.55 3.59 -21.03
C THR A 8 -51.60 2.42 -21.25
N ARG A 9 -51.86 1.55 -22.23
CA ARG A 9 -50.92 0.48 -22.59
C ARG A 9 -49.59 1.02 -23.11
N LYS A 10 -49.61 2.08 -23.93
CA LYS A 10 -48.38 2.73 -24.42
C LYS A 10 -47.58 3.38 -23.29
N SER A 11 -48.23 4.04 -22.34
CA SER A 11 -47.53 4.65 -21.20
C SER A 11 -46.93 3.62 -20.24
N ILE A 12 -47.61 2.49 -20.03
CA ILE A 12 -47.08 1.38 -19.21
C ILE A 12 -45.83 0.76 -19.86
N VAL A 13 -45.86 0.55 -21.18
CA VAL A 13 -44.71 -0.03 -21.91
C VAL A 13 -43.49 0.91 -21.87
N VAL A 14 -43.70 2.22 -22.05
CA VAL A 14 -42.63 3.21 -21.95
C VAL A 14 -42.07 3.32 -20.53
N GLY A 15 -42.94 3.27 -19.51
CA GLY A 15 -42.50 3.25 -18.11
C GLY A 15 -41.68 2.00 -17.79
N ALA A 16 -42.13 0.83 -18.24
CA ALA A 16 -41.44 -0.44 -18.03
C ALA A 16 -40.06 -0.45 -18.71
N SER A 17 -39.93 0.13 -19.92
CA SER A 17 -38.64 0.20 -20.61
C SER A 17 -37.64 1.11 -19.89
N ILE A 18 -38.08 2.24 -19.34
CA ILE A 18 -37.22 3.14 -18.57
C ILE A 18 -36.75 2.45 -17.28
N PHE A 19 -37.67 1.76 -16.59
CA PHE A 19 -37.34 1.03 -15.37
C PHE A 19 -36.34 -0.11 -15.64
N LEU A 20 -36.46 -0.79 -16.77
CA LEU A 20 -35.54 -1.86 -17.16
C LEU A 20 -34.12 -1.32 -17.43
N VAL A 21 -34.02 -0.16 -18.12
CA VAL A 21 -32.73 0.50 -18.35
C VAL A 21 -32.08 0.90 -17.02
N LEU A 22 -32.86 1.47 -16.09
CA LEU A 22 -32.36 1.84 -14.76
C LEU A 22 -31.86 0.63 -13.97
N LEU A 23 -32.56 -0.51 -14.02
CA LEU A 23 -32.13 -1.74 -13.37
C LEU A 23 -30.82 -2.30 -13.95
N ILE A 24 -30.66 -2.24 -15.27
CA ILE A 24 -29.42 -2.68 -15.94
C ILE A 24 -28.27 -1.72 -15.60
N SER A 25 -28.50 -0.40 -15.61
CA SER A 25 -27.49 0.57 -15.20
C SER A 25 -27.09 0.40 -13.73
N PHE A 26 -28.05 0.12 -12.84
CA PHE A 26 -27.78 -0.11 -11.43
C PHE A 26 -27.04 -1.43 -11.18
N SER A 27 -27.36 -2.50 -11.92
CA SER A 27 -26.62 -3.76 -11.82
C SER A 27 -25.19 -3.64 -12.34
N VAL A 28 -24.97 -2.91 -13.44
CA VAL A 28 -23.62 -2.59 -13.95
C VAL A 28 -22.85 -1.72 -12.96
N PHE A 29 -23.50 -0.76 -12.30
CA PHE A 29 -22.89 0.05 -11.24
C PHE A 29 -22.48 -0.79 -10.02
N LEU A 30 -23.34 -1.72 -9.57
CA LEU A 30 -23.01 -2.66 -8.50
C LEU A 30 -21.89 -3.62 -8.90
N LEU A 31 -21.88 -4.09 -10.15
CA LEU A 31 -20.78 -4.89 -10.68
C LEU A 31 -19.50 -4.06 -10.69
N MET A 32 -19.47 -2.83 -11.20
CA MET A 32 -18.28 -1.96 -11.18
C MET A 32 -17.78 -1.68 -9.76
N LYS A 33 -18.67 -1.44 -8.79
CA LYS A 33 -18.31 -1.25 -7.38
C LYS A 33 -17.71 -2.52 -6.75
N ASN A 34 -18.13 -3.70 -7.21
CA ASN A 34 -17.62 -4.99 -6.72
C ASN A 34 -16.46 -5.55 -7.55
N SER A 35 -16.19 -4.99 -8.74
CA SER A 35 -15.19 -5.49 -9.70
C SER A 35 -13.78 -4.97 -9.43
N THR A 36 -13.57 -4.11 -8.43
CA THR A 36 -12.23 -3.79 -7.91
C THR A 36 -11.72 -4.80 -6.88
N LYS A 37 -12.46 -5.87 -6.61
CA LYS A 37 -11.89 -7.08 -5.98
C LYS A 37 -11.34 -7.98 -7.08
N SER A 38 -10.19 -7.59 -7.63
CA SER A 38 -9.33 -8.56 -8.32
C SER A 38 -9.08 -9.67 -7.31
N GLY A 39 -9.66 -10.84 -7.57
CA GLY A 39 -9.51 -12.02 -6.75
C GLY A 39 -8.08 -12.52 -6.83
N ASN A 40 -7.23 -11.98 -5.96
CA ASN A 40 -6.02 -12.64 -5.52
C ASN A 40 -6.21 -12.86 -4.02
N ASN A 41 -6.40 -14.11 -3.61
CA ASN A 41 -6.38 -14.47 -2.19
C ASN A 41 -5.02 -14.04 -1.63
N LEU A 42 -5.00 -12.94 -0.89
CA LEU A 42 -3.83 -12.50 -0.15
C LEU A 42 -3.38 -13.61 0.78
N SER A 43 -2.08 -13.85 0.82
CA SER A 43 -1.47 -14.79 1.75
C SER A 43 -0.34 -14.10 2.48
N SER A 44 -0.10 -14.45 3.75
CA SER A 44 1.08 -13.98 4.47
C SER A 44 2.38 -14.37 3.74
N LYS A 45 2.36 -15.48 2.99
CA LYS A 45 3.45 -15.94 2.12
C LYS A 45 3.79 -14.96 0.98
N ASP A 46 2.89 -14.03 0.67
CA ASP A 46 3.18 -12.97 -0.28
C ASP A 46 4.26 -12.01 0.26
N LEU A 47 4.40 -11.91 1.57
CA LEU A 47 5.34 -11.01 2.25
C LEU A 47 6.57 -11.71 2.80
N LEU A 48 6.42 -12.94 3.29
CA LEU A 48 7.46 -13.62 4.05
C LEU A 48 8.73 -13.85 3.22
N ASP A 49 9.86 -13.67 3.90
CA ASP A 49 11.24 -13.88 3.42
C ASP A 49 11.57 -13.14 2.13
N LYS A 50 10.90 -12.00 1.92
CA LYS A 50 11.12 -11.07 0.81
C LYS A 50 11.54 -9.72 1.35
N ARG A 51 12.37 -9.02 0.56
CA ARG A 51 12.78 -7.65 0.85
C ARG A 51 11.89 -6.67 0.10
N PHE A 52 11.32 -5.71 0.81
CA PHE A 52 10.51 -4.64 0.23
C PHE A 52 11.27 -3.32 0.37
N GLU A 53 11.78 -2.80 -0.74
CA GLU A 53 12.53 -1.54 -0.75
C GLU A 53 11.59 -0.37 -1.02
N MET A 54 11.70 0.69 -0.23
CA MET A 54 10.96 1.93 -0.44
C MET A 54 11.23 2.46 -1.86
N ALA A 55 10.16 2.76 -2.60
CA ALA A 55 10.26 3.45 -3.87
C ALA A 55 10.93 4.81 -3.67
N PHE A 56 11.75 5.23 -4.63
CA PHE A 56 12.51 6.47 -4.49
C PHE A 56 11.57 7.68 -4.38
N ASP A 57 11.66 8.38 -3.25
CA ASP A 57 11.02 9.67 -3.05
C ASP A 57 12.10 10.77 -2.95
N PRO A 58 12.18 11.68 -3.94
CA PRO A 58 13.14 12.79 -3.91
C PRO A 58 12.84 13.80 -2.80
N THR A 59 11.60 13.86 -2.30
CA THR A 59 11.14 14.80 -1.27
C THR A 59 11.33 14.30 0.16
N ALA A 60 11.46 12.99 0.36
CA ALA A 60 11.71 12.41 1.67
C ALA A 60 13.15 12.67 2.15
N ASP A 61 13.34 12.89 3.45
CA ASP A 61 14.68 12.95 4.08
C ASP A 61 15.38 11.57 4.06
N LEU A 62 14.63 10.52 3.78
CA LEU A 62 15.11 9.15 3.68
C LEU A 62 15.64 8.89 2.26
N SER A 63 16.91 8.49 2.15
CA SER A 63 17.53 8.16 0.86
C SER A 63 17.18 6.75 0.40
N TYR A 64 16.99 5.85 1.37
CA TYR A 64 16.79 4.44 1.14
C TYR A 64 16.18 3.81 2.39
N ALA A 65 15.19 2.95 2.20
CA ALA A 65 14.73 2.08 3.26
C ALA A 65 14.28 0.74 2.69
N TYR A 66 14.36 -0.30 3.50
CA TYR A 66 13.68 -1.54 3.19
C TYR A 66 13.17 -2.20 4.46
N ILE A 67 12.15 -3.03 4.26
CA ILE A 67 11.54 -3.85 5.28
C ILE A 67 11.54 -5.31 4.83
N THR A 68 11.82 -6.21 5.76
CA THR A 68 11.77 -7.66 5.56
C THR A 68 10.91 -8.27 6.66
N PHE A 69 10.08 -9.26 6.30
CA PHE A 69 9.27 -10.03 7.23
C PHE A 69 9.78 -11.47 7.24
N SER A 70 10.56 -11.86 8.25
CA SER A 70 11.21 -13.18 8.28
C SER A 70 10.35 -14.22 9.01
N GLU A 71 9.97 -15.29 8.33
CA GLU A 71 9.28 -16.43 8.96
C GLU A 71 10.27 -17.22 9.83
N GLU A 72 11.47 -17.47 9.31
CA GLU A 72 12.53 -18.23 10.01
C GLU A 72 12.93 -17.57 11.33
N ASN A 73 13.13 -16.25 11.33
CA ASN A 73 13.53 -15.50 12.52
C ASN A 73 12.35 -14.99 13.35
N ASN A 74 11.11 -15.18 12.88
CA ASN A 74 9.89 -14.66 13.49
C ASN A 74 9.98 -13.14 13.79
N SER A 75 10.50 -12.37 12.83
CA SER A 75 10.87 -10.96 13.02
C SER A 75 10.49 -10.05 11.85
N VAL A 76 10.45 -8.74 12.13
CA VAL A 76 10.44 -7.66 11.14
C VAL A 76 11.77 -6.94 11.22
N ASP A 77 12.48 -6.84 10.10
CA ASP A 77 13.72 -6.06 10.00
C ASP A 77 13.46 -4.80 9.19
N VAL A 78 13.74 -3.64 9.78
CA VAL A 78 13.59 -2.34 9.14
C VAL A 78 14.95 -1.68 9.04
N ILE A 79 15.37 -1.34 7.83
CA ILE A 79 16.60 -0.60 7.58
C ILE A 79 16.27 0.72 6.92
N LYS A 80 16.83 1.80 7.47
CA LYS A 80 16.66 3.17 6.99
C LYS A 80 18.02 3.85 6.86
N ARG A 81 18.22 4.54 5.74
CA ARG A 81 19.37 5.39 5.47
C ARG A 81 18.91 6.79 5.10
N TYR A 82 19.27 7.76 5.90
CA TYR A 82 18.90 9.17 5.70
C TYR A 82 19.83 9.85 4.69
N LYS A 83 19.31 10.85 3.96
CA LYS A 83 20.10 11.70 3.07
C LYS A 83 21.08 12.51 3.90
N ASP A 84 22.32 12.66 3.42
CA ASP A 84 23.27 13.58 4.03
C ASP A 84 22.71 15.00 3.89
N LEU A 85 22.30 15.61 5.00
CA LEU A 85 22.11 17.05 5.04
C LEU A 85 23.48 17.67 4.80
N VAL A 86 23.73 18.11 3.56
CA VAL A 86 24.93 18.86 3.23
C VAL A 86 24.85 20.16 4.02
N THR A 87 25.47 20.19 5.19
CA THR A 87 25.76 21.43 5.87
C THR A 87 26.62 22.26 4.93
N SER A 88 26.14 23.48 4.65
CA SER A 88 26.79 24.43 3.75
C SER A 88 28.29 24.54 4.06
N GLU A 89 29.12 24.74 3.04
CA GLU A 89 30.58 24.68 3.15
C GLU A 89 31.18 25.62 4.21
N ALA A 90 30.43 26.61 4.69
CA ALA A 90 30.80 27.48 5.81
C ALA A 90 30.96 26.72 7.15
N GLU A 91 30.26 25.60 7.38
CA GLU A 91 30.40 24.78 8.60
C GLU A 91 31.46 23.68 8.49
N LYS A 92 32.04 23.46 7.30
CA LYS A 92 33.03 22.39 7.07
C LYS A 92 34.42 22.68 7.65
N ILE A 93 34.70 23.92 8.06
CA ILE A 93 36.04 24.35 8.47
C ILE A 93 36.35 24.03 9.93
N GLU A 94 35.34 23.74 10.78
CA GLU A 94 35.55 23.67 12.24
C GLU A 94 35.10 22.35 12.89
N LYS A 95 35.22 21.22 12.20
CA LYS A 95 35.02 19.91 12.84
C LYS A 95 36.17 18.95 12.53
N SER A 96 36.81 18.48 13.60
CA SER A 96 37.94 17.56 13.59
C SER A 96 37.60 16.28 12.82
N LYS A 97 38.62 15.63 12.26
CA LYS A 97 38.51 14.41 11.44
C LYS A 97 37.76 13.26 12.13
N ASP A 98 37.64 13.27 13.46
CA ASP A 98 36.96 12.23 14.22
C ASP A 98 35.43 12.41 14.29
N GLU A 99 34.90 13.65 14.29
CA GLU A 99 33.44 13.88 14.28
C GLU A 99 32.77 13.57 12.93
N ARG A 100 33.56 13.52 11.83
CA ARG A 100 33.02 13.14 10.51
C ARG A 100 32.66 11.67 10.41
N LYS A 101 33.18 10.81 11.29
CA LYS A 101 32.77 9.39 11.36
C LYS A 101 31.43 9.21 12.09
N GLU A 102 30.98 10.20 12.87
CA GLU A 102 29.68 10.15 13.57
C GLU A 102 28.53 10.80 12.80
N LYS A 103 28.79 11.60 11.76
CA LYS A 103 27.75 12.34 11.00
C LYS A 103 27.57 11.91 9.54
N GLY A 104 28.00 10.70 9.17
CA GLY A 104 27.77 10.14 7.85
C GLY A 104 27.24 8.72 7.97
N LYS A 105 25.98 8.52 7.53
CA LYS A 105 25.27 7.23 7.49
C LYS A 105 24.94 6.64 8.86
N VAL A 106 23.89 7.14 9.51
CA VAL A 106 23.17 6.27 10.47
C VAL A 106 22.27 5.37 9.63
N ASP A 107 22.83 4.26 9.17
CA ASP A 107 22.02 3.11 8.76
C ASP A 107 21.40 2.57 10.05
N THR A 108 20.16 2.96 10.36
CA THR A 108 19.45 2.37 11.50
C THR A 108 18.90 1.03 11.04
N MET A 109 19.37 -0.04 11.66
CA MET A 109 18.77 -1.37 11.54
C MET A 109 18.01 -1.64 12.84
N GLU A 110 16.71 -1.85 12.71
CA GLU A 110 15.83 -2.21 13.82
C GLU A 110 15.20 -3.57 13.53
N THR A 111 15.31 -4.48 14.50
CA THR A 111 14.70 -5.80 14.43
C THR A 111 13.63 -5.90 15.51
N TYR A 112 12.42 -6.25 15.08
CA TYR A 112 11.25 -6.41 15.94
C TYR A 112 10.82 -7.88 15.96
N ASN A 113 10.74 -8.49 17.13
CA ASN A 113 10.45 -9.92 17.27
C ASN A 113 8.95 -10.18 17.43
N ASN A 114 8.55 -11.46 17.35
CA ASN A 114 7.16 -11.91 17.50
C ASN A 114 6.26 -11.44 16.35
N LEU A 115 6.73 -11.68 15.11
CA LEU A 115 6.00 -11.37 13.89
C LEU A 115 4.60 -12.01 13.89
N ASN A 116 3.60 -11.19 13.60
CA ASN A 116 2.23 -11.60 13.36
C ASN A 116 1.68 -10.84 12.14
N ILE A 117 1.21 -11.60 11.16
CA ILE A 117 0.63 -11.08 9.92
C ILE A 117 -0.85 -11.48 9.90
N LYS A 118 -1.74 -10.48 9.98
CA LYS A 118 -3.18 -10.66 9.79
C LYS A 118 -3.61 -10.10 8.45
N ILE A 119 -4.57 -10.75 7.81
CA ILE A 119 -5.12 -10.30 6.53
C ILE A 119 -6.52 -9.75 6.79
N SER A 120 -6.75 -8.51 6.37
CA SER A 120 -8.05 -7.84 6.52
C SER A 120 -8.43 -7.19 5.20
N GLY A 121 -9.30 -7.86 4.43
CA GLY A 121 -9.66 -7.39 3.09
C GLY A 121 -8.47 -7.48 2.14
N ASP A 122 -8.05 -6.34 1.60
CA ASP A 122 -6.91 -6.17 0.69
C ASP A 122 -5.61 -5.76 1.40
N GLN A 123 -5.59 -5.82 2.73
CA GLN A 123 -4.52 -5.30 3.57
C GLN A 123 -3.82 -6.40 4.36
N TYR A 124 -2.52 -6.23 4.52
CA TYR A 124 -1.68 -6.93 5.48
C TYR A 124 -1.53 -6.05 6.72
N VAL A 125 -1.98 -6.54 7.86
CA VAL A 125 -1.78 -5.91 9.17
C VAL A 125 -0.62 -6.63 9.84
N ILE A 126 0.52 -5.95 9.93
CA ILE A 126 1.76 -6.46 10.51
C ILE A 126 1.88 -5.95 11.93
N SER A 127 2.21 -6.85 12.84
CA SER A 127 2.53 -6.52 14.23
C SER A 127 3.71 -7.35 14.71
N ALA A 128 4.58 -6.72 15.48
CA ALA A 128 5.69 -7.32 16.21
C ALA A 128 5.91 -6.47 17.48
N ASP A 129 6.77 -6.93 18.39
CA ASP A 129 7.03 -6.23 19.65
C ASP A 129 7.66 -4.86 19.38
N GLY A 130 6.88 -3.79 19.55
CA GLY A 130 7.33 -2.42 19.27
C GLY A 130 7.14 -1.95 17.82
N PHE A 131 6.53 -2.77 16.95
CA PHE A 131 6.25 -2.44 15.55
C PHE A 131 4.80 -2.78 15.17
N SER A 132 4.11 -1.84 14.52
CA SER A 132 2.80 -2.10 13.93
C SER A 132 2.58 -1.23 12.71
N GLU A 133 2.27 -1.87 11.58
CA GLU A 133 2.06 -1.19 10.32
C GLU A 133 1.06 -1.94 9.46
N THR A 134 0.31 -1.21 8.63
CA THR A 134 -0.65 -1.79 7.69
C THR A 134 -0.21 -1.49 6.28
N PHE A 135 -0.14 -2.53 5.46
CA PHE A 135 0.22 -2.45 4.06
C PHE A 135 -0.95 -2.85 3.18
N THR A 136 -1.28 -2.02 2.19
CA THR A 136 -2.24 -2.37 1.14
C THR A 136 -1.49 -2.95 -0.05
N ARG A 137 -1.97 -4.07 -0.61
CA ARG A 137 -1.37 -4.64 -1.82
C ARG A 137 -1.70 -3.79 -3.04
N VAL A 138 -0.68 -3.36 -3.77
CA VAL A 138 -0.84 -2.65 -5.05
C VAL A 138 -0.84 -3.65 -6.20
N ASP A 139 0.16 -4.55 -6.23
CA ASP A 139 0.26 -5.66 -7.18
C ASP A 139 1.06 -6.84 -6.58
N GLU A 140 1.57 -7.77 -7.39
CA GLU A 140 2.36 -8.93 -6.92
C GLU A 140 3.72 -8.57 -6.33
N LYS A 141 4.26 -7.39 -6.65
CA LYS A 141 5.60 -6.96 -6.26
C LYS A 141 5.58 -5.64 -5.50
N ARG A 142 4.41 -5.04 -5.27
CA ARG A 142 4.30 -3.74 -4.62
C ARG A 142 3.26 -3.73 -3.53
N ILE A 143 3.67 -3.14 -2.42
CA ILE A 143 2.82 -2.84 -1.27
C ILE A 143 2.93 -1.35 -0.95
N LYS A 144 1.92 -0.81 -0.27
CA LYS A 144 1.86 0.60 0.11
C LYS A 144 1.52 0.72 1.60
N ASP A 145 2.25 1.54 2.36
CA ASP A 145 1.90 1.80 3.76
C ASP A 145 0.73 2.78 3.91
N THR A 146 0.36 3.10 5.15
CA THR A 146 -0.72 4.05 5.47
C THR A 146 -0.40 5.51 5.14
N ASN A 147 0.88 5.84 4.92
CA ASN A 147 1.34 7.18 4.53
C ASN A 147 1.50 7.32 3.01
N ASP A 148 0.94 6.37 2.26
CA ASP A 148 1.04 6.29 0.81
C ASP A 148 2.46 6.06 0.26
N VAL A 149 3.40 5.59 1.09
CA VAL A 149 4.74 5.21 0.64
C VAL A 149 4.69 3.82 0.01
N GLU A 150 5.12 3.71 -1.26
CA GLU A 150 5.22 2.43 -1.95
C GLU A 150 6.53 1.71 -1.63
N TYR A 151 6.45 0.40 -1.49
CA TYR A 151 7.59 -0.50 -1.36
C TYR A 151 7.56 -1.56 -2.46
N ILE A 152 8.71 -1.77 -3.09
CA ILE A 152 8.92 -2.66 -4.21
C ILE A 152 9.68 -3.89 -3.74
N MET A 153 9.08 -5.06 -3.94
CA MET A 153 9.68 -6.35 -3.68
C MET A 153 10.94 -6.54 -4.54
N ARG A 154 12.07 -6.75 -3.88
CA ARG A 154 13.31 -7.23 -4.47
C ARG A 154 13.53 -8.67 -4.00
N ASN A 155 13.82 -9.56 -4.93
CA ASN A 155 14.38 -10.85 -4.55
C ASN A 155 15.80 -10.60 -4.01
N PRO A 156 16.17 -11.20 -2.87
CA PRO A 156 17.52 -11.11 -2.33
C PRO A 156 18.56 -11.69 -3.29
#